data_AF-A0A3N5GTI1-F1
#
_entry.id   AF-A0A3N5GTI1-F1
#
_cell.length_a   1.000
_cell.length_b   1.000
_cell.length_c   1.000
_cell.angle_alpha   90.00
_cell.angle_beta   90.00
_cell.angle_gamma   90.00
#
_symmetry.space_group_name_H-M   'P 1'
#
loop_
_entity.id
_entity.type
_entity.pdbx_description
1 polymer ?
#
loop_
_entity_poly.entity_id
_entity_poly.type
_entity_poly.pdbx_seq_one_letter_code
_entity_poly.pdbx_strand_id
1 'polypeptide(L)'
;MLRIQLFGPPLVFDDDRPLPIRRRVTRALLFYLVAQGKPVTREHLVDLFWPNSPPDKARSALRDMLGKLRGTLPDREILRTAPEAVSLDFAKLQVDFLELQKQFASINLSAWKIPADSPLPVEIYRQMVESVNLWGGQRFLEGGEQSFSVELDDWAQATEQEVINDAIRVIKRLARHESTFGDPEQALKWLRMAAPYVEFDSQLQQEILETYLKIGAQEAARAYYENLQAVYAPDECPPNLRAFQVRIFSPRLAESPS
;
A
#
# COMPACT_ATOMS: atom_id res chain seq x y z
N MET A 1 -21.74 -9.02 8.94
CA MET A 1 -20.30 -8.83 9.28
C MET A 1 -19.87 -7.53 8.61
N LEU A 2 -19.11 -6.68 9.30
CA LEU A 2 -18.74 -5.36 8.76
C LEU A 2 -17.44 -5.47 7.96
N ARG A 3 -17.48 -5.22 6.65
CA ARG A 3 -16.30 -5.21 5.78
C ARG A 3 -15.87 -3.77 5.52
N ILE A 4 -14.60 -3.48 5.75
CA ILE A 4 -14.02 -2.14 5.61
C ILE A 4 -12.82 -2.24 4.68
N GLN A 5 -12.81 -1.40 3.66
CA GLN A 5 -11.71 -1.28 2.71
C GLN A 5 -11.02 0.07 2.94
N LEU A 6 -9.72 0.03 3.20
CA LEU A 6 -8.89 1.20 3.44
C LEU A 6 -7.86 1.43 2.33
N PHE A 7 -7.68 0.50 1.39
CA PHE A 7 -6.91 0.76 0.17
C PHE A 7 -7.83 1.34 -0.92
N GLY A 8 -7.40 2.45 -1.50
CA GLY A 8 -8.22 3.29 -2.37
C GLY A 8 -9.21 4.15 -1.57
N PRO A 9 -10.28 4.65 -2.23
CA PRO A 9 -11.37 5.34 -1.55
C PRO A 9 -11.97 4.47 -0.45
N PRO A 10 -12.00 4.93 0.81
CA PRO A 10 -12.37 4.06 1.89
C PRO A 10 -13.87 3.75 1.87
N LEU A 11 -14.19 2.45 1.92
CA LEU A 11 -15.55 1.93 1.80
C LEU A 11 -15.92 1.09 3.03
N VAL A 12 -17.19 1.15 3.40
CA VAL A 12 -17.75 0.35 4.50
C VAL A 12 -18.96 -0.40 3.96
N PHE A 13 -19.03 -1.69 4.26
CA PHE A 13 -20.13 -2.57 3.89
C PHE A 13 -20.63 -3.30 5.13
N ASP A 14 -21.96 -3.39 5.25
CA ASP A 14 -22.61 -4.34 6.14
C ASP A 14 -23.00 -5.56 5.29
N ASP A 15 -22.25 -6.65 5.46
CA ASP A 15 -22.18 -7.75 4.50
C ASP A 15 -21.84 -7.23 3.09
N ASP A 16 -22.77 -7.33 2.14
CA ASP A 16 -22.60 -6.86 0.76
C ASP A 16 -23.24 -5.49 0.49
N ARG A 17 -23.85 -4.87 1.49
CA ARG A 17 -24.57 -3.60 1.34
C ARG A 17 -23.68 -2.42 1.72
N PRO A 18 -23.47 -1.44 0.84
CA PRO A 18 -22.75 -0.22 1.19
C PRO A 18 -23.38 0.47 2.41
N LEU A 19 -22.57 0.78 3.41
CA LEU A 19 -22.97 1.48 4.63
C LEU A 19 -22.39 2.91 4.62
N PRO A 20 -23.13 3.91 4.13
CA PRO A 20 -22.63 5.26 4.02
C PRO A 20 -22.57 5.95 5.40
N ILE A 21 -21.37 6.21 5.88
CA ILE A 21 -21.15 7.03 7.08
C ILE A 21 -21.05 8.50 6.65
N ARG A 22 -22.18 9.20 6.74
CA ARG A 22 -22.33 10.57 6.19
C ARG A 22 -21.37 11.59 6.81
N ARG A 23 -21.17 11.53 8.13
CA ARG A 23 -20.34 12.52 8.84
C ARG A 23 -18.87 12.19 8.63
N ARG A 24 -18.16 13.09 7.95
CA ARG A 24 -16.73 12.97 7.64
C ARG A 24 -15.88 12.65 8.90
N VAL A 25 -16.12 13.35 10.01
CA VAL A 25 -15.33 13.15 11.24
C VAL A 25 -15.60 11.80 11.90
N THR A 26 -16.84 11.30 11.79
CA THR A 26 -17.22 9.96 12.27
C THR A 26 -16.56 8.86 11.44
N ARG A 27 -16.40 9.08 10.12
CA ARG A 27 -15.62 8.18 9.25
C ARG A 27 -14.15 8.13 9.67
N ALA A 28 -13.52 9.29 9.83
CA ALA A 28 -12.13 9.36 10.23
C ALA A 28 -11.88 8.62 11.55
N LEU A 29 -12.74 8.79 12.56
CA LEU A 29 -12.65 8.02 13.80
C LEU A 29 -12.76 6.51 13.56
N LEU A 30 -13.72 6.07 12.74
CA LEU A 30 -13.85 4.65 12.43
C LEU A 30 -12.59 4.12 11.74
N PHE A 31 -12.12 4.76 10.67
CA PHE A 31 -10.97 4.31 9.89
C PHE A 31 -9.69 4.29 10.72
N TYR A 32 -9.50 5.30 11.57
CA TYR A 32 -8.40 5.32 12.52
C TYR A 32 -8.49 4.12 13.48
N LEU A 33 -9.61 3.93 14.19
CA LEU A 33 -9.80 2.82 15.14
C LEU A 33 -9.62 1.44 14.48
N VAL A 34 -10.11 1.30 13.25
CA VAL A 34 -10.00 0.08 12.46
C VAL A 34 -8.54 -0.20 12.12
N ALA A 35 -7.82 0.80 11.61
CA ALA A 35 -6.42 0.65 11.25
C ALA A 35 -5.51 0.36 12.46
N GLN A 36 -5.89 0.76 13.67
CA GLN A 36 -5.10 0.43 14.87
C GLN A 36 -5.10 -1.07 15.22
N GLY A 37 -6.16 -1.82 14.88
CA GLY A 37 -6.26 -3.26 15.20
C GLY A 37 -6.29 -3.60 16.70
N LYS A 38 -6.33 -2.59 17.59
CA LYS A 38 -6.19 -2.74 19.05
C LYS A 38 -6.93 -1.61 19.78
N PRO A 39 -7.16 -1.74 21.11
CA PRO A 39 -7.71 -0.65 21.91
C PRO A 39 -6.83 0.61 21.86
N VAL A 40 -7.49 1.78 21.76
CA VAL A 40 -6.85 3.10 21.75
C VAL A 40 -7.32 3.88 22.97
N THR A 41 -6.40 4.57 23.65
CA THR A 41 -6.76 5.39 24.81
C THR A 41 -7.60 6.60 24.40
N ARG A 42 -8.51 7.02 25.29
CA ARG A 42 -9.34 8.21 25.04
C ARG A 42 -8.52 9.49 25.02
N GLU A 43 -7.47 9.55 25.82
CA GLU A 43 -6.50 10.66 25.82
C GLU A 43 -5.84 10.80 24.46
N HIS A 44 -5.32 9.69 23.89
CA HIS A 44 -4.71 9.73 22.57
C HIS A 44 -5.70 10.14 21.48
N LEU A 45 -6.94 9.65 21.53
CA LEU A 45 -7.98 10.07 20.58
C LEU A 45 -8.35 11.55 20.72
N VAL A 46 -8.29 12.10 21.94
CA VAL A 46 -8.51 13.53 22.18
C VAL A 46 -7.39 14.35 21.56
N ASP A 47 -6.14 14.00 21.83
CA ASP A 47 -4.97 14.72 21.32
C ASP A 47 -4.91 14.64 19.79
N LEU A 48 -5.24 13.48 19.23
CA LEU A 48 -5.23 13.25 17.79
C LEU A 48 -6.31 14.06 17.06
N PHE A 49 -7.55 14.09 17.54
CA PHE A 49 -8.67 14.73 16.82
C PHE A 49 -8.91 16.20 17.21
N TRP A 50 -8.44 16.63 18.39
CA TRP A 50 -8.66 17.97 18.93
C TRP A 50 -7.43 18.53 19.67
N PRO A 51 -6.25 18.58 19.04
CA PRO A 51 -5.00 19.00 19.69
C PRO A 51 -5.07 20.41 20.29
N ASN A 52 -5.86 21.29 19.67
CA ASN A 52 -5.97 22.70 20.03
C ASN A 52 -7.21 23.03 20.90
N SER A 53 -7.95 22.03 21.38
CA SER A 53 -9.16 22.24 22.17
C SER A 53 -8.90 22.14 23.68
N PRO A 54 -9.59 22.92 24.52
CA PRO A 54 -9.57 22.70 25.97
C PRO A 54 -9.97 21.27 26.34
N PRO A 55 -9.32 20.62 27.33
CA PRO A 55 -9.50 19.20 27.62
C PRO A 55 -10.96 18.76 27.80
N ASP A 56 -11.76 19.55 28.53
CA ASP A 56 -13.17 19.20 28.78
C ASP A 56 -14.04 19.28 27.52
N LYS A 57 -13.74 20.25 26.63
CA LYS A 57 -14.41 20.36 25.33
C LYS A 57 -14.05 19.19 24.43
N ALA A 58 -12.77 18.82 24.38
CA ALA A 58 -12.29 17.71 23.56
C ALA A 58 -12.88 16.36 24.03
N ARG A 59 -12.89 16.10 25.35
CA ARG A 59 -13.52 14.89 25.92
C ARG A 59 -15.01 14.82 25.63
N SER A 60 -15.72 15.95 25.73
CA SER A 60 -17.14 16.01 25.36
C SER A 60 -17.34 15.71 23.87
N ALA A 61 -16.50 16.29 23.00
CA ALA A 61 -16.56 16.06 21.56
C ALA A 61 -16.29 14.59 21.20
N LEU A 62 -15.32 13.94 21.86
CA LEU A 62 -15.06 12.51 21.71
C LEU A 62 -16.28 11.67 22.12
N ARG A 63 -16.88 11.95 23.28
CA ARG A 63 -18.09 11.23 23.74
C ARG A 63 -19.23 11.34 22.71
N ASP A 64 -19.48 12.54 22.21
CA ASP A 64 -20.53 12.80 21.22
C ASP A 64 -20.24 12.08 19.90
N MET A 65 -18.97 12.04 19.49
CA MET A 65 -18.53 11.35 18.27
C MET A 65 -18.68 9.83 18.40
N LEU A 66 -18.31 9.25 19.55
CA LEU A 66 -18.50 7.83 19.84
C LEU A 66 -19.98 7.45 19.85
N GLY A 67 -20.84 8.30 20.42
CA GLY A 67 -22.30 8.11 20.38
C GLY A 67 -22.85 8.10 18.95
N LYS A 68 -22.39 9.04 18.11
CA LYS A 68 -22.76 9.10 16.68
C LYS A 68 -22.26 7.89 15.92
N LEU A 69 -21.01 7.48 16.13
CA LEU A 69 -20.43 6.30 15.49
C LEU A 69 -21.23 5.04 15.86
N ARG A 70 -21.53 4.84 17.15
CA ARG A 70 -22.37 3.74 17.60
C ARG A 70 -23.74 3.72 16.93
N GLY A 71 -24.33 4.89 16.69
CA GLY A 71 -25.62 5.00 15.99
C GLY A 71 -25.56 4.73 14.49
N THR A 72 -24.38 4.82 13.86
CA THR A 72 -24.19 4.53 12.43
C THR A 72 -23.87 3.07 12.13
N LEU A 73 -23.38 2.32 13.12
CA LEU A 73 -23.03 0.91 12.96
C LEU A 73 -24.29 0.03 13.00
N PRO A 74 -24.35 -1.05 12.21
CA PRO A 74 -25.50 -1.96 12.17
C PRO A 74 -25.65 -2.74 13.48
N ASP A 75 -24.53 -3.04 14.14
CA ASP A 75 -24.46 -3.63 15.47
C ASP A 75 -23.70 -2.70 16.41
N ARG A 76 -24.34 -2.31 17.52
CA ARG A 76 -23.76 -1.40 18.52
C ARG A 76 -22.60 -2.01 19.29
N GLU A 77 -22.56 -3.33 19.39
CA GLU A 77 -21.51 -4.09 20.08
C GLU A 77 -20.20 -4.11 19.30
N ILE A 78 -20.20 -3.68 18.03
CA ILE A 78 -18.98 -3.46 17.26
C ILE A 78 -18.11 -2.40 17.95
N LEU A 79 -18.70 -1.32 18.50
CA LEU A 79 -17.97 -0.26 19.19
C LEU A 79 -17.97 -0.47 20.71
N ARG A 80 -16.86 -0.98 21.22
CA ARG A 80 -16.62 -1.22 22.64
C ARG A 80 -15.98 0.02 23.26
N THR A 81 -16.65 0.59 24.26
CA THR A 81 -16.13 1.77 24.99
C THR A 81 -15.93 1.42 26.46
N ALA A 82 -14.69 1.54 26.93
CA ALA A 82 -14.31 1.46 28.34
C ALA A 82 -14.03 2.87 28.90
N PRO A 83 -13.85 3.02 30.22
CA PRO A 83 -13.51 4.31 30.84
C PRO A 83 -12.24 4.94 30.24
N GLU A 84 -11.19 4.15 30.01
CA GLU A 84 -9.88 4.65 29.55
C GLU A 84 -9.62 4.45 28.05
N ALA A 85 -10.35 3.54 27.40
CA ALA A 85 -10.05 3.13 26.04
C ALA A 85 -11.30 2.90 25.19
N VAL A 86 -11.11 3.00 23.88
CA VAL A 86 -12.08 2.67 22.84
C VAL A 86 -11.49 1.55 21.99
N SER A 87 -12.29 0.54 21.67
CA SER A 87 -11.89 -0.53 20.77
C SER A 87 -13.04 -0.96 19.87
N LEU A 88 -12.71 -1.73 18.85
CA LEU A 88 -13.67 -2.41 18.00
C LEU A 88 -13.66 -3.91 18.29
N ASP A 89 -14.80 -4.55 18.11
CA ASP A 89 -14.91 -6.01 18.16
C ASP A 89 -14.41 -6.63 16.86
N PHE A 90 -13.10 -6.77 16.70
CA PHE A 90 -12.47 -7.26 15.46
C PHE A 90 -12.93 -8.66 15.00
N ALA A 91 -13.59 -9.44 15.86
CA ALA A 91 -14.25 -10.69 15.45
C ALA A 91 -15.45 -10.46 14.52
N LYS A 92 -15.99 -9.24 14.48
CA LYS A 92 -17.11 -8.81 13.64
C LYS A 92 -16.68 -7.94 12.45
N LEU A 93 -15.38 -7.69 12.29
CA LEU A 93 -14.84 -6.89 11.20
C LEU A 93 -13.97 -7.71 10.25
N GLN A 94 -14.04 -7.37 8.98
CA GLN A 94 -13.05 -7.73 7.97
C GLN A 94 -12.45 -6.44 7.43
N VAL A 95 -11.12 -6.34 7.50
CA VAL A 95 -10.38 -5.12 7.18
C VAL A 95 -9.21 -5.51 6.30
N ASP A 96 -9.21 -5.04 5.06
CA ASP A 96 -8.15 -5.32 4.09
C ASP A 96 -6.76 -4.91 4.59
N PHE A 97 -6.66 -3.76 5.23
CA PHE A 97 -5.42 -3.23 5.81
C PHE A 97 -4.86 -4.13 6.92
N LEU A 98 -5.68 -4.58 7.87
CA LEU A 98 -5.21 -5.45 8.96
C LEU A 98 -4.83 -6.84 8.44
N GLU A 99 -5.56 -7.35 7.44
CA GLU A 99 -5.22 -8.60 6.78
C GLU A 99 -3.87 -8.48 6.05
N LEU A 100 -3.63 -7.38 5.33
CA LEU A 100 -2.33 -7.12 4.69
C LEU A 100 -1.19 -7.04 5.71
N GLN A 101 -1.37 -6.28 6.80
CA GLN A 101 -0.37 -6.17 7.86
C GLN A 101 -0.01 -7.53 8.46
N LYS A 102 -1.01 -8.39 8.69
CA LYS A 102 -0.80 -9.75 9.19
C LYS A 102 0.00 -10.60 8.20
N GLN A 103 -0.29 -10.50 6.90
CA GLN A 103 0.45 -11.25 5.88
C GLN A 103 1.90 -10.75 5.75
N PHE A 104 2.14 -9.44 5.75
CA PHE A 104 3.49 -8.88 5.74
C PHE A 104 4.28 -9.27 6.99
N ALA A 105 3.67 -9.27 8.18
CA ALA A 105 4.31 -9.77 9.39
C ALA A 105 4.74 -11.25 9.26
N SER A 106 3.88 -12.11 8.70
CA SER A 106 4.19 -13.52 8.44
C SER A 106 5.33 -13.69 7.43
N ILE A 107 5.29 -12.93 6.33
CA ILE A 107 6.35 -12.90 5.31
C ILE A 107 7.68 -12.47 5.94
N ASN A 108 7.65 -11.43 6.79
CA ASN A 108 8.83 -10.88 7.46
C ASN A 108 9.55 -11.90 8.36
N LEU A 109 8.84 -12.86 8.93
CA LEU A 109 9.42 -13.89 9.80
C LEU A 109 10.14 -15.03 9.06
N SER A 110 9.80 -15.26 7.78
CA SER A 110 10.20 -16.48 7.07
C SER A 110 10.89 -16.20 5.72
N ALA A 111 10.35 -15.32 4.89
CA ALA A 111 10.76 -15.21 3.50
C ALA A 111 12.15 -14.62 3.30
N TRP A 112 12.56 -13.70 4.17
CA TRP A 112 13.85 -13.00 4.06
C TRP A 112 15.06 -13.84 4.51
N LYS A 113 14.81 -15.02 5.08
CA LYS A 113 15.86 -16.01 5.39
C LYS A 113 16.27 -16.80 4.15
N ILE A 114 15.47 -16.76 3.09
CA ILE A 114 15.74 -17.43 1.82
C ILE A 114 16.60 -16.48 0.98
N PRO A 115 17.78 -16.90 0.51
CA PRO A 115 18.62 -16.08 -0.36
C PRO A 115 17.85 -15.58 -1.59
N ALA A 116 18.15 -14.36 -2.04
CA ALA A 116 17.46 -13.75 -3.18
C ALA A 116 17.59 -14.58 -4.47
N ASP A 117 18.76 -15.22 -4.65
CA ASP A 117 19.07 -16.09 -5.79
C ASP A 117 18.64 -17.55 -5.58
N SER A 118 17.76 -17.81 -4.63
CA SER A 118 17.11 -19.11 -4.44
C SER A 118 15.62 -19.03 -4.77
N PRO A 119 15.02 -20.11 -5.29
CA PRO A 119 13.59 -20.13 -5.56
C PRO A 119 12.80 -19.99 -4.24
N LEU A 120 11.71 -19.24 -4.29
CA LEU A 120 10.77 -19.16 -3.18
C LEU A 120 10.01 -20.49 -3.09
N PRO A 121 9.81 -21.06 -1.88
CA PRO A 121 8.84 -22.13 -1.68
C PRO A 121 7.45 -21.69 -2.15
N VAL A 122 6.71 -22.61 -2.77
CA VAL A 122 5.40 -22.34 -3.40
C VAL A 122 4.45 -21.60 -2.46
N GLU A 123 4.38 -21.99 -1.19
CA GLU A 123 3.48 -21.37 -0.22
C GLU A 123 3.89 -19.94 0.15
N ILE A 124 5.20 -19.65 0.24
CA ILE A 124 5.70 -18.28 0.49
C ILE A 124 5.47 -17.41 -0.74
N TYR A 125 5.74 -17.94 -1.94
CA TYR A 125 5.46 -17.25 -3.19
C TYR A 125 3.97 -16.89 -3.29
N ARG A 126 3.08 -17.86 -3.05
CA ARG A 126 1.62 -17.64 -3.09
C ARG A 126 1.20 -16.58 -2.08
N GLN A 127 1.68 -16.66 -0.85
CA GLN A 127 1.39 -15.67 0.19
C GLN A 127 1.81 -14.26 -0.24
N MET A 128 3.02 -14.10 -0.79
CA MET A 128 3.50 -12.82 -1.30
C MET A 128 2.61 -12.25 -2.42
N VAL A 129 2.23 -13.10 -3.38
CA VAL A 129 1.33 -12.70 -4.48
C VAL A 129 -0.03 -12.28 -3.95
N GLU A 130 -0.62 -13.03 -3.01
CA GLU A 130 -1.88 -12.71 -2.36
C GLU A 130 -1.81 -11.37 -1.62
N SER A 131 -0.71 -11.10 -0.89
CA SER A 131 -0.51 -9.81 -0.19
C SER A 131 -0.45 -8.64 -1.16
N VAL A 132 0.34 -8.77 -2.24
CA VAL A 132 0.45 -7.69 -3.23
C VAL A 132 -0.87 -7.45 -3.96
N ASN A 133 -1.63 -8.51 -4.27
CA ASN A 133 -2.96 -8.39 -4.86
C ASN A 133 -3.98 -7.76 -3.91
N LEU A 134 -3.89 -8.05 -2.61
CA LEU A 134 -4.75 -7.43 -1.59
C LEU A 134 -4.48 -5.92 -1.46
N TRP A 135 -3.22 -5.51 -1.55
CA TRP A 135 -2.86 -4.09 -1.60
C TRP A 135 -3.30 -3.42 -2.90
N GLY A 136 -3.13 -4.11 -4.03
CA GLY A 136 -3.61 -3.67 -5.35
C GLY A 136 -2.92 -2.43 -5.93
N GLY A 137 -1.85 -1.94 -5.30
CA GLY A 137 -1.20 -0.68 -5.70
C GLY A 137 -2.12 0.53 -5.53
N GLN A 138 -3.00 0.50 -4.53
CA GLN A 138 -3.84 1.63 -4.18
C GLN A 138 -3.28 2.38 -2.99
N ARG A 139 -3.59 3.68 -2.91
CA ARG A 139 -3.17 4.53 -1.81
C ARG A 139 -3.99 4.25 -0.55
N PHE A 140 -3.38 4.44 0.61
CA PHE A 140 -4.09 4.28 1.87
C PHE A 140 -5.06 5.44 2.06
N LEU A 141 -6.34 5.13 2.25
CA LEU A 141 -7.42 6.10 2.44
C LEU A 141 -7.49 7.16 1.31
N GLU A 142 -7.26 6.74 0.06
CA GLU A 142 -7.17 7.62 -1.11
C GLU A 142 -8.42 8.47 -1.30
N GLY A 143 -8.27 9.80 -1.43
CA GLY A 143 -9.42 10.70 -1.56
C GLY A 143 -10.36 10.70 -0.34
N GLY A 144 -10.04 9.95 0.71
CA GLY A 144 -10.67 10.05 2.01
C GLY A 144 -10.29 11.40 2.59
N GLU A 145 -11.25 12.31 2.68
CA GLU A 145 -11.03 13.62 3.28
C GLU A 145 -10.70 13.46 4.79
N GLN A 146 -9.43 13.25 5.10
CA GLN A 146 -8.92 12.96 6.45
C GLN A 146 -8.44 14.18 7.20
N SER A 147 -8.22 15.30 6.50
CA SER A 147 -7.63 16.49 7.13
C SER A 147 -8.59 17.11 8.15
N PHE A 148 -8.41 16.67 9.40
CA PHE A 148 -9.12 17.09 10.59
C PHE A 148 -8.16 17.69 11.62
N SER A 149 -6.94 17.17 11.63
CA SER A 149 -5.80 17.60 12.42
C SER A 149 -4.53 17.23 11.67
N VAL A 150 -3.44 17.94 11.98
CA VAL A 150 -2.13 17.66 11.38
C VAL A 150 -1.65 16.27 11.82
N GLU A 151 -1.92 15.91 13.07
CA GLU A 151 -1.53 14.65 13.69
C GLU A 151 -2.19 13.44 13.01
N LEU A 152 -3.45 13.59 12.55
CA LEU A 152 -4.14 12.52 11.82
C LEU A 152 -3.62 12.38 10.38
N ASP A 153 -3.29 13.50 9.73
CA ASP A 153 -2.70 13.51 8.40
C ASP A 153 -1.29 12.89 8.42
N ASP A 154 -0.46 13.27 9.40
CA ASP A 154 0.88 12.71 9.62
C ASP A 154 0.82 11.20 9.88
N TRP A 155 -0.12 10.76 10.73
CA TRP A 155 -0.34 9.33 10.98
C TRP A 155 -0.71 8.58 9.70
N ALA A 156 -1.65 9.11 8.91
CA ALA A 156 -2.11 8.45 7.68
C ALA A 156 -0.97 8.35 6.65
N GLN A 157 -0.18 9.43 6.48
CA GLN A 157 0.97 9.45 5.59
C GLN A 157 2.06 8.46 6.04
N ALA A 158 2.39 8.44 7.33
CA ALA A 158 3.36 7.49 7.88
C ALA A 158 2.89 6.04 7.67
N THR A 159 1.61 5.77 7.94
CA THR A 159 1.00 4.45 7.74
C THR A 159 1.03 4.01 6.28
N GLU A 160 0.72 4.92 5.35
CA GLU A 160 0.81 4.66 3.91
C GLU A 160 2.25 4.31 3.51
N GLN A 161 3.22 5.10 3.98
CA GLN A 161 4.63 4.89 3.63
C GLN A 161 5.15 3.54 4.14
N GLU A 162 4.74 3.12 5.35
CA GLU A 162 5.08 1.79 5.88
C GLU A 162 4.55 0.67 4.97
N VAL A 163 3.28 0.75 4.56
CA VAL A 163 2.68 -0.24 3.64
C VAL A 163 3.40 -0.26 2.31
N ILE A 164 3.67 0.91 1.72
CA ILE A 164 4.38 1.03 0.44
C ILE A 164 5.77 0.39 0.55
N ASN A 165 6.51 0.66 1.62
CA ASN A 165 7.85 0.12 1.83
C ASN A 165 7.83 -1.42 1.90
N ASP A 166 6.92 -1.99 2.68
CA ASP A 166 6.77 -3.44 2.79
C ASP A 166 6.33 -4.07 1.46
N ALA A 167 5.36 -3.45 0.78
CA ALA A 167 4.86 -3.92 -0.51
C ALA A 167 5.95 -3.92 -1.59
N ILE A 168 6.73 -2.84 -1.71
CA ILE A 168 7.85 -2.75 -2.67
C ILE A 168 8.89 -3.81 -2.37
N ARG A 169 9.20 -4.07 -1.09
CA ARG A 169 10.15 -5.11 -0.70
C ARG A 169 9.68 -6.49 -1.17
N VAL A 170 8.40 -6.79 -0.98
CA VAL A 170 7.78 -8.05 -1.45
C VAL A 170 7.77 -8.13 -2.98
N ILE A 171 7.37 -7.05 -3.66
CA ILE A 171 7.33 -6.96 -5.13
C ILE A 171 8.70 -7.19 -5.74
N LYS A 172 9.76 -6.56 -5.20
CA LYS A 172 11.13 -6.77 -5.68
C LYS A 172 11.57 -8.23 -5.50
N ARG A 173 11.18 -8.88 -4.40
CA ARG A 173 11.49 -10.30 -4.16
C ARG A 173 10.77 -11.23 -5.13
N LEU A 174 9.50 -10.95 -5.44
CA LEU A 174 8.72 -11.65 -6.45
C LEU A 174 9.31 -11.44 -7.85
N ALA A 175 9.61 -10.19 -8.23
CA ALA A 175 10.22 -9.87 -9.51
C ALA A 175 11.56 -10.60 -9.71
N ARG A 176 12.42 -10.63 -8.67
CA ARG A 176 13.68 -11.38 -8.72
C ARG A 176 13.44 -12.88 -8.90
N HIS A 177 12.48 -13.45 -8.16
CA HIS A 177 12.14 -14.87 -8.30
C HIS A 177 11.69 -15.21 -9.73
N GLU A 178 10.78 -14.42 -10.28
CA GLU A 178 10.26 -14.61 -11.64
C GLU A 178 11.35 -14.42 -12.71
N SER A 179 12.20 -13.42 -12.57
CA SER A 179 13.27 -13.14 -13.54
C SER A 179 14.29 -14.28 -13.64
N THR A 180 14.55 -14.97 -12.53
CA THR A 180 15.55 -16.06 -12.45
C THR A 180 14.96 -17.45 -12.65
N PHE A 181 13.78 -17.73 -12.10
CA PHE A 181 13.22 -19.09 -12.02
C PHE A 181 11.86 -19.25 -12.71
N GLY A 182 11.21 -18.15 -13.09
CA GLY A 182 9.85 -18.14 -13.60
C GLY A 182 9.75 -17.40 -14.93
N ASP A 183 8.74 -16.55 -15.04
CA ASP A 183 8.42 -15.84 -16.27
C ASP A 183 8.92 -14.38 -16.22
N PRO A 184 9.84 -13.96 -17.11
CA PRO A 184 10.28 -12.57 -17.18
C PRO A 184 9.14 -11.58 -17.46
N GLU A 185 8.05 -11.98 -18.13
CA GLU A 185 6.88 -11.12 -18.29
C GLU A 185 6.16 -10.89 -16.96
N GLN A 186 6.09 -11.92 -16.11
CA GLN A 186 5.52 -11.79 -14.77
C GLN A 186 6.42 -10.94 -13.86
N ALA A 187 7.75 -11.06 -13.99
CA ALA A 187 8.69 -10.17 -13.32
C ALA A 187 8.44 -8.70 -13.69
N LEU A 188 8.23 -8.42 -14.98
CA LEU A 188 7.94 -7.08 -15.48
C LEU A 188 6.63 -6.51 -14.91
N LYS A 189 5.57 -7.33 -14.81
CA LYS A 189 4.31 -6.91 -14.19
C LYS A 189 4.52 -6.44 -12.75
N TRP A 190 5.30 -7.20 -11.98
CA TRP A 190 5.65 -6.83 -10.60
C TRP A 190 6.44 -5.53 -10.54
N LEU A 191 7.51 -5.40 -11.32
CA LEU A 191 8.34 -4.18 -11.33
C LEU A 191 7.54 -2.94 -11.71
N ARG A 192 6.66 -3.04 -12.72
CA ARG A 192 5.79 -1.93 -13.14
C ARG A 192 4.77 -1.52 -12.08
N MET A 193 4.33 -2.45 -11.22
CA MET A 193 3.44 -2.13 -10.09
C MET A 193 4.17 -1.30 -9.03
N ALA A 194 5.46 -1.55 -8.79
CA ALA A 194 6.27 -0.76 -7.85
C ALA A 194 6.75 0.58 -8.43
N ALA A 195 6.94 0.69 -9.75
CA ALA A 195 7.56 1.86 -10.39
C ALA A 195 6.96 3.23 -9.99
N PRO A 196 5.63 3.42 -9.86
CA PRO A 196 5.04 4.70 -9.45
C PRO A 196 5.46 5.17 -8.04
N TYR A 197 5.92 4.26 -7.18
CA TYR A 197 6.27 4.55 -5.79
C TYR A 197 7.77 4.74 -5.56
N VAL A 198 8.59 4.34 -6.52
CA VAL A 198 10.06 4.42 -6.49
C VAL A 198 10.59 4.94 -7.82
N GLU A 199 10.02 6.07 -8.24
CA GLU A 199 10.34 6.73 -9.51
C GLU A 199 11.86 6.92 -9.71
N PHE A 200 12.57 7.32 -8.65
CA PHE A 200 14.02 7.58 -8.70
C PHE A 200 14.92 6.39 -8.35
N ASP A 201 14.36 5.18 -8.16
CA ASP A 201 15.16 3.97 -7.93
C ASP A 201 15.75 3.47 -9.25
N SER A 202 16.94 3.98 -9.58
CA SER A 202 17.61 3.68 -10.84
C SER A 202 17.87 2.18 -11.06
N GLN A 203 17.96 1.39 -10.00
CA GLN A 203 18.16 -0.06 -10.10
C GLN A 203 16.86 -0.74 -10.54
N LEU A 204 15.73 -0.39 -9.94
CA LEU A 204 14.42 -0.89 -10.39
C LEU A 204 14.12 -0.44 -11.83
N GLN A 205 14.43 0.81 -12.17
CA GLN A 205 14.24 1.31 -13.53
C GLN A 205 15.09 0.55 -14.56
N GLN A 206 16.34 0.22 -14.21
CA GLN A 206 17.21 -0.60 -15.03
C GLN A 206 16.63 -2.01 -15.21
N GLU A 207 16.17 -2.65 -14.13
CA GLU A 207 15.60 -4.00 -14.19
C GLU A 207 14.37 -4.06 -15.12
N ILE A 208 13.54 -3.01 -15.15
CA ILE A 208 12.42 -2.90 -16.10
C ILE A 208 12.92 -2.85 -17.54
N LEU A 209 13.90 -1.99 -17.84
CA LEU A 209 14.47 -1.86 -19.18
C LEU A 209 15.15 -3.16 -19.64
N GLU A 210 15.91 -3.81 -18.77
CA GLU A 210 16.53 -5.11 -19.04
C GLU A 210 15.49 -6.18 -19.35
N THR A 211 14.41 -6.20 -18.58
CA THR A 211 13.34 -7.17 -18.76
C THR A 211 12.61 -6.95 -20.09
N TYR A 212 12.30 -5.70 -20.47
CA TYR A 212 11.74 -5.40 -21.80
C TYR A 212 12.64 -5.87 -22.94
N LEU A 213 13.95 -5.63 -22.85
CA LEU A 213 14.91 -6.08 -23.85
C LEU A 213 14.99 -7.62 -23.90
N LYS A 214 14.99 -8.29 -22.73
CA LYS A 214 15.05 -9.75 -22.60
C LYS A 214 13.83 -10.44 -23.24
N ILE A 215 12.64 -9.88 -23.08
CA ILE A 215 11.40 -10.39 -23.71
C ILE A 215 11.23 -9.91 -25.16
N GLY A 216 12.19 -9.16 -25.71
CA GLY A 216 12.17 -8.68 -27.09
C GLY A 216 11.23 -7.51 -27.37
N ALA A 217 10.64 -6.89 -26.35
CA ALA A 217 9.69 -5.77 -26.45
C ALA A 217 10.40 -4.42 -26.64
N GLN A 218 11.08 -4.26 -27.78
CA GLN A 218 11.92 -3.09 -28.08
C GLN A 218 11.16 -1.77 -28.05
N GLU A 219 9.97 -1.72 -28.65
CA GLU A 219 9.15 -0.50 -28.70
C GLU A 219 8.71 -0.07 -27.30
N ALA A 220 8.36 -1.02 -26.43
CA ALA A 220 8.01 -0.75 -25.04
C ALA A 220 9.23 -0.29 -24.23
N ALA A 221 10.41 -0.90 -24.44
CA ALA A 221 11.66 -0.45 -23.83
C ALA A 221 11.96 1.02 -24.21
N ARG A 222 11.77 1.36 -25.49
CA ARG A 222 11.98 2.72 -26.00
C ARG A 222 11.03 3.72 -25.38
N ALA A 223 9.73 3.47 -25.42
CA ALA A 223 8.73 4.34 -24.82
C ALA A 223 8.98 4.53 -23.30
N TYR A 224 9.37 3.45 -22.61
CA TYR A 224 9.71 3.53 -21.19
C TYR A 224 10.94 4.40 -20.92
N TYR A 225 12.00 4.23 -21.72
CA TYR A 225 13.21 5.03 -21.59
C TYR A 225 12.98 6.51 -21.91
N GLU A 226 12.19 6.82 -22.94
CA GLU A 226 11.82 8.20 -23.28
C GLU A 226 11.02 8.85 -22.12
N ASN A 227 10.12 8.11 -21.46
CA ASN A 227 9.44 8.59 -20.26
C ASN A 227 10.41 8.84 -19.09
N LEU A 228 11.37 7.95 -18.84
CA LEU A 228 12.39 8.16 -17.82
C LEU A 228 13.22 9.42 -18.11
N GLN A 229 13.57 9.66 -19.37
CA GLN A 229 14.29 10.88 -19.75
C GLN A 229 13.49 12.17 -19.54
N ALA A 230 12.16 12.10 -19.56
CA ALA A 230 11.31 13.26 -19.23
C ALA A 230 11.23 13.52 -17.72
N VAL A 231 11.40 12.48 -16.90
CA VAL A 231 11.39 12.54 -15.43
C VAL A 231 12.72 13.05 -14.88
N TYR A 232 13.84 12.54 -15.40
CA TYR A 232 15.17 13.00 -14.98
C TYR A 232 15.53 14.32 -15.67
N ALA A 233 16.12 15.26 -14.92
CA ALA A 233 16.78 16.40 -15.55
C ALA A 233 17.93 15.90 -16.48
N PRO A 234 18.27 16.62 -17.56
CA PRO A 234 19.24 16.15 -18.57
C PRO A 234 20.59 15.69 -17.99
N ASP A 235 21.08 16.35 -16.94
CA ASP A 235 22.36 16.06 -16.29
C ASP A 235 22.26 15.11 -15.09
N GLU A 236 21.04 14.77 -14.67
CA GLU A 236 20.77 13.98 -13.45
C GLU A 236 20.45 12.51 -13.76
N CYS A 237 20.37 12.12 -15.04
CA CYS A 237 20.07 10.74 -15.42
C CYS A 237 21.19 9.79 -14.92
N PRO A 238 20.85 8.78 -14.11
CA PRO A 238 21.80 7.80 -13.59
C PRO A 238 22.63 7.11 -14.69
N PRO A 239 23.94 6.87 -14.48
CA PRO A 239 24.81 6.26 -15.50
C PRO A 239 24.31 4.89 -16.00
N ASN A 240 23.74 4.10 -15.10
CA ASN A 240 23.22 2.78 -15.42
C ASN A 240 22.01 2.83 -16.36
N LEU A 241 21.19 3.88 -16.29
CA LEU A 241 20.10 4.13 -17.23
C LEU A 241 20.62 4.71 -18.55
N ARG A 242 21.54 5.67 -18.51
CA ARG A 242 22.14 6.25 -19.74
C ARG A 242 22.76 5.21 -20.67
N ALA A 243 23.33 4.13 -20.11
CA ALA A 243 23.89 3.03 -20.89
C ALA A 243 22.87 2.34 -21.82
N PHE A 244 21.56 2.47 -21.57
CA PHE A 244 20.51 1.90 -22.41
C PHE A 244 20.23 2.71 -23.67
N GLN A 245 20.64 3.98 -23.75
CA GLN A 245 20.38 4.81 -24.94
C GLN A 245 20.90 4.13 -26.21
N VAL A 246 22.14 3.66 -26.21
CA VAL A 246 22.70 2.98 -27.38
C VAL A 246 21.97 1.65 -27.65
N ARG A 247 21.65 0.87 -26.61
CA ARG A 247 21.02 -0.46 -26.73
C ARG A 247 19.57 -0.39 -27.24
N ILE A 248 18.85 0.67 -26.90
CA ILE A 248 17.44 0.86 -27.25
C ILE A 248 17.30 1.45 -28.66
N PHE A 249 18.15 2.42 -29.01
CA PHE A 249 18.04 3.17 -30.27
C PHE A 249 18.94 2.64 -31.39
N SER A 250 19.81 1.67 -31.14
CA SER A 250 20.53 0.98 -32.23
C SER A 250 19.57 0.07 -33.01
N PRO A 251 19.58 0.10 -34.35
CA PRO A 251 18.83 -0.87 -35.14
C PRO A 251 19.35 -2.27 -34.80
N ARG A 252 18.46 -3.24 -34.53
CA ARG A 252 18.84 -4.66 -34.54
C ARG A 252 19.51 -4.89 -35.89
N LEU A 253 20.81 -5.18 -35.90
CA LEU A 253 21.44 -5.78 -37.07
C LEU A 253 20.61 -7.02 -37.37
N ALA A 254 19.90 -7.00 -38.48
CA ALA A 254 19.15 -8.15 -38.95
C ALA A 254 20.12 -9.33 -38.93
N GLU A 255 19.78 -10.38 -38.17
CA GLU A 255 20.44 -11.66 -38.31
C GLU A 255 20.23 -12.06 -39.77
N SER A 256 21.30 -11.95 -40.56
CA SER A 256 21.33 -12.42 -41.93
C SER A 256 21.01 -13.92 -41.91
N PRO A 257 19.94 -14.40 -42.57
CA PRO A 257 19.74 -15.82 -42.70
C PRO A 257 20.92 -16.38 -43.50
N SER A 258 21.64 -17.32 -42.89
CA SER A 258 22.64 -18.15 -43.57
C SER A 258 21.96 -19.27 -44.34
#